data_AF-A0A954ESV5-F1
#
_entry.id   AF-A0A954ESV5-F1
#
_cell.length_a   1.000
_cell.length_b   1.000
_cell.length_c   1.000
_cell.angle_alpha   90.00
_cell.angle_beta   90.00
_cell.angle_gamma   90.00
#
_symmetry.space_group_name_H-M   'P 1'
#
loop_
_entity.id
_entity.type
_entity.pdbx_description
1 polymer ?
#
loop_
_entity_poly.entity_id
_entity_poly.type
_entity_poly.pdbx_seq_one_letter_code
_entity_poly.pdbx_strand_id
1 'polypeptide(L)'
;VEADYRMKLIGIGKLEGGSHIPSYFELLNKQPELASGGLDAMRWWMTMKYDAVMHAADGNSFELRGSAVQCKSENQFLTDQGKRVNTGKAEPINQEFARNFTDHYGELAGKDPVFAELQGVFDLALVAALIDREHLDDKANWDRGVFSTSGAYRPASYAAPKQTETVINHRVYNGQDVVLQAAGGVRGDILSVLENNELRQENPRLGSLAVNARRTHTDKWWWDAE
;
A
#
# COMPACT_ATOMS: atom_id res chain seq x y z
N VAL A 1 6.20 -5.92 -5.78
CA VAL A 1 7.52 -5.45 -6.26
C VAL A 1 7.35 -4.45 -7.40
N GLU A 2 6.60 -4.81 -8.45
CA GLU A 2 6.34 -3.91 -9.59
C GLU A 2 5.73 -2.56 -9.19
N ALA A 3 4.70 -2.53 -8.33
CA ALA A 3 4.08 -1.29 -7.86
C ALA A 3 5.09 -0.31 -7.24
N ASP A 4 6.05 -0.82 -6.46
CA ASP A 4 7.11 -0.01 -5.85
C ASP A 4 8.09 0.52 -6.89
N TYR A 5 8.44 -0.31 -7.88
CA TYR A 5 9.28 0.13 -8.99
C TYR A 5 8.61 1.24 -9.81
N ARG A 6 7.32 1.09 -10.14
CA ARG A 6 6.54 2.10 -10.85
C ARG A 6 6.35 3.39 -10.06
N MET A 7 6.06 3.29 -8.76
CA MET A 7 6.02 4.46 -7.86
C MET A 7 7.33 5.25 -7.93
N LYS A 8 8.49 4.57 -7.90
CA LYS A 8 9.79 5.23 -8.02
C LYS A 8 9.97 5.89 -9.38
N LEU A 9 9.62 5.21 -10.48
CA LEU A 9 9.66 5.79 -11.83
C LEU A 9 8.77 7.03 -11.96
N ILE A 10 7.59 7.03 -11.34
CA ILE A 10 6.71 8.20 -11.26
C ILE A 10 7.41 9.33 -10.49
N GLY A 11 7.89 9.02 -9.28
CA GLY A 11 8.54 10.02 -8.42
C GLY A 11 9.77 10.66 -9.06
N ILE A 12 10.57 9.91 -9.82
CA ILE A 12 11.72 10.47 -10.54
C ILE A 12 11.37 11.08 -11.91
N GLY A 13 10.09 11.08 -12.32
CA GLY A 13 9.64 11.67 -13.58
C GLY A 13 10.04 10.88 -14.84
N LYS A 14 10.13 9.55 -14.74
CA LYS A 14 10.28 8.63 -15.89
C LYS A 14 8.97 7.95 -16.28
N LEU A 15 7.95 8.03 -15.43
CA LEU A 15 6.60 7.55 -15.71
C LEU A 15 5.59 8.62 -15.27
N GLU A 16 4.48 8.75 -15.99
CA GLU A 16 3.43 9.71 -15.68
C GLU A 16 2.46 9.16 -14.62
N GLY A 17 2.43 9.79 -13.44
CA GLY A 17 1.49 9.47 -12.36
C GLY A 17 0.07 10.02 -12.57
N GLY A 18 -0.09 10.98 -13.48
CA GLY A 18 -1.34 11.72 -13.68
C GLY A 18 -1.24 13.16 -13.16
N SER A 19 -2.22 13.99 -13.48
CA SER A 19 -2.19 15.44 -13.19
C SER A 19 -2.08 15.77 -11.69
N HIS A 20 -2.59 14.89 -10.83
CA HIS A 20 -2.57 15.07 -9.38
C HIS A 20 -1.37 14.42 -8.69
N ILE A 21 -0.54 13.68 -9.43
CA ILE A 21 0.63 12.98 -8.89
C ILE A 21 1.87 13.44 -9.68
N PRO A 22 2.24 14.73 -9.54
CA PRO A 22 3.47 15.23 -10.14
C PRO A 22 4.69 14.52 -9.56
N SER A 23 5.70 14.32 -10.39
CA SER A 23 7.01 13.83 -9.98
C SER A 23 7.68 14.80 -9.00
N TYR A 24 8.70 14.32 -8.28
CA TYR A 24 9.54 15.13 -7.40
C TYR A 24 10.06 16.39 -8.09
N PHE A 25 10.53 16.24 -9.34
CA PHE A 25 11.08 17.33 -10.13
C PHE A 25 10.04 18.36 -10.55
N GLU A 26 8.80 17.96 -10.81
CA GLU A 26 7.71 18.88 -11.11
C GLU A 26 7.26 19.64 -9.86
N LEU A 27 7.27 18.98 -8.70
CA LEU A 27 7.03 19.64 -7.42
C LEU A 27 8.15 20.65 -7.10
N LEU A 28 9.42 20.24 -7.26
CA LEU A 28 10.57 21.11 -7.05
C LEU A 28 10.59 22.31 -8.01
N ASN A 29 10.12 22.13 -9.26
CA ASN A 29 9.96 23.25 -10.21
C ASN A 29 8.98 24.32 -9.70
N LYS A 30 7.99 23.95 -8.88
CA LYS A 30 7.03 24.89 -8.28
C LYS A 30 7.60 25.61 -7.05
N GLN A 31 8.65 25.07 -6.45
CA GLN A 31 9.30 25.56 -5.24
C GLN A 31 10.83 25.53 -5.40
N PRO A 32 11.39 26.24 -6.41
CA PRO A 32 12.80 26.14 -6.78
C PRO A 32 13.76 26.62 -5.68
N GLU A 33 13.29 27.42 -4.72
CA GLU A 33 14.03 27.83 -3.53
C GLU A 33 14.39 26.68 -2.58
N LEU A 34 13.70 25.54 -2.69
CA LEU A 34 13.99 24.33 -1.92
C LEU A 34 15.05 23.43 -2.58
N ALA A 35 15.51 23.76 -3.80
CA ALA A 35 16.59 23.03 -4.44
C ALA A 35 17.89 23.28 -3.66
N SER A 36 18.48 22.20 -3.12
CA SER A 36 19.71 22.29 -2.31
C SER A 36 20.97 21.85 -3.06
N GLY A 37 20.83 21.39 -4.31
CA GLY A 37 21.92 20.87 -5.14
C GLY A 37 22.54 19.58 -4.59
N GLY A 38 23.14 18.79 -5.47
CA GLY A 38 23.79 17.53 -5.12
C GLY A 38 22.85 16.32 -5.15
N LEU A 39 23.14 15.35 -4.29
CA LEU A 39 22.47 14.04 -4.27
C LEU A 39 21.37 13.98 -3.21
N ASP A 40 20.13 13.97 -3.67
CA ASP A 40 18.95 13.68 -2.86
C ASP A 40 18.71 12.17 -2.83
N ALA A 41 19.22 11.52 -1.78
CA ALA A 41 18.87 10.12 -1.51
C ALA A 41 17.54 10.06 -0.75
N MET A 42 16.56 9.37 -1.34
CA MET A 42 15.22 9.24 -0.80
C MET A 42 14.81 7.79 -0.62
N ARG A 43 13.87 7.57 0.29
CA ARG A 43 13.19 6.31 0.48
C ARG A 43 11.69 6.53 0.41
N TRP A 44 11.05 5.83 -0.54
CA TRP A 44 9.61 5.71 -0.65
C TRP A 44 9.20 4.27 -0.44
N TRP A 45 8.18 4.03 0.38
CA TRP A 45 7.63 2.69 0.51
C TRP A 45 6.12 2.71 0.67
N MET A 46 5.50 1.67 0.18
CA MET A 46 4.06 1.49 0.28
C MET A 46 3.69 0.61 1.47
N THR A 47 2.64 0.99 2.17
CA THR A 47 2.07 0.29 3.32
C THR A 47 0.55 0.33 3.29
N MET A 48 -0.07 -0.49 4.14
CA MET A 48 -1.52 -0.57 4.32
C MET A 48 -2.10 0.76 4.80
N LYS A 49 -3.27 1.16 4.27
CA LYS A 49 -4.08 2.30 4.73
C LYS A 49 -5.54 1.87 4.81
N TYR A 50 -6.13 2.08 5.98
CA TYR A 50 -7.55 1.85 6.24
C TYR A 50 -8.06 2.98 7.12
N ASP A 51 -9.29 3.40 6.88
CA ASP A 51 -9.99 4.36 7.74
C ASP A 51 -10.59 3.63 8.95
N ALA A 52 -11.13 2.42 8.74
CA ALA A 52 -11.64 1.58 9.81
C ALA A 52 -11.79 0.11 9.38
N VAL A 53 -11.72 -0.80 10.36
CA VAL A 53 -12.18 -2.18 10.28
C VAL A 53 -13.44 -2.27 11.12
N MET A 54 -14.59 -2.11 10.48
CA MET A 54 -15.88 -2.14 11.17
C MET A 54 -16.28 -3.57 11.46
N HIS A 55 -16.94 -3.81 12.58
CA HIS A 55 -17.52 -5.13 12.89
C HIS A 55 -18.93 -5.02 13.48
N ALA A 56 -19.74 -6.06 13.30
CA ALA A 56 -20.99 -6.20 14.06
C ALA A 56 -20.70 -6.52 15.54
N ALA A 57 -21.66 -6.26 16.42
CA ALA A 57 -21.55 -6.56 17.85
C ALA A 57 -21.32 -8.05 18.14
N ASP A 58 -21.84 -8.93 17.29
CA ASP A 58 -21.66 -10.38 17.38
C ASP A 58 -20.35 -10.88 16.75
N GLY A 59 -19.58 -9.99 16.10
CA GLY A 59 -18.31 -10.30 15.45
C GLY A 59 -18.42 -11.25 14.26
N ASN A 60 -19.58 -11.33 13.60
CA ASN A 60 -19.81 -12.20 12.44
C ASN A 60 -19.76 -11.48 11.09
N SER A 61 -19.76 -10.15 11.10
CA SER A 61 -19.74 -9.31 9.90
C SER A 61 -18.67 -8.24 10.02
N PHE A 62 -17.94 -8.01 8.93
CA PHE A 62 -16.87 -7.02 8.86
C PHE A 62 -17.01 -6.15 7.62
N GLU A 63 -16.60 -4.89 7.72
CA GLU A 63 -16.53 -3.94 6.61
C GLU A 63 -15.17 -3.21 6.68
N LEU A 64 -14.35 -3.37 5.64
CA LEU A 64 -13.09 -2.63 5.50
C LEU A 64 -13.40 -1.27 4.87
N ARG A 65 -13.14 -0.18 5.59
CA ARG A 65 -13.37 1.19 5.11
C ARG A 65 -12.08 1.88 4.74
N GLY A 66 -12.14 2.67 3.68
CA GLY A 66 -11.00 3.47 3.22
C GLY A 66 -9.81 2.61 2.78
N SER A 67 -10.06 1.38 2.31
CA SER A 67 -9.01 0.53 1.75
C SER A 67 -8.24 1.31 0.69
N ALA A 68 -6.95 1.46 0.94
CA ALA A 68 -6.01 2.14 0.06
C ALA A 68 -4.58 1.70 0.39
N VAL A 69 -3.63 2.22 -0.38
CA VAL A 69 -2.21 2.09 -0.10
C VAL A 69 -1.66 3.46 0.29
N GLN A 70 -0.93 3.52 1.40
CA GLN A 70 -0.20 4.71 1.81
C GLN A 70 1.23 4.64 1.30
N CYS A 71 1.65 5.67 0.58
CA CYS A 71 3.05 5.94 0.33
C CYS A 71 3.63 6.70 1.53
N LYS A 72 4.77 6.20 2.04
CA LYS A 72 5.57 6.84 3.08
C LYS A 72 6.87 7.35 2.47
N SER A 73 7.36 8.47 2.96
CA SER A 73 8.62 9.08 2.55
C SER A 73 9.60 9.26 3.69
N GLU A 74 10.88 9.21 3.36
CA GLU A 74 12.02 9.48 4.25
C GLU A 74 13.22 9.93 3.40
N ASN A 75 14.02 10.89 3.87
CA ASN A 75 15.32 11.23 3.32
C ASN A 75 16.38 10.26 3.87
N GLN A 76 17.36 9.96 3.04
CA GLN A 76 18.52 9.16 3.40
C GLN A 76 19.79 9.94 3.08
N PHE A 77 20.90 9.52 3.67
CA PHE A 77 22.23 9.90 3.19
C PHE A 77 23.05 8.66 2.89
N LEU A 78 24.03 8.81 1.99
CA LEU A 78 25.00 7.77 1.68
C LEU A 78 26.30 8.08 2.40
N THR A 79 26.81 7.10 3.13
CA THR A 79 28.19 7.16 3.65
C THR A 79 29.19 7.00 2.51
N ASP A 80 30.47 7.34 2.74
CA ASP A 80 31.57 7.11 1.79
C ASP A 80 31.71 5.64 1.35
N GLN A 81 31.18 4.71 2.12
CA GLN A 81 31.15 3.26 1.81
C GLN A 81 29.89 2.84 1.03
N GLY A 82 29.08 3.79 0.53
CA GLY A 82 27.84 3.53 -0.20
C GLY A 82 26.68 3.00 0.65
N LYS A 83 26.81 2.97 1.98
CA LYS A 83 25.74 2.56 2.89
C LYS A 83 24.70 3.67 3.05
N ARG A 84 23.42 3.31 2.93
CA ARG A 84 22.28 4.20 3.20
C ARG A 84 22.06 4.33 4.71
N VAL A 85 21.83 5.55 5.17
CA VAL A 85 21.46 5.84 6.56
C VAL A 85 20.11 6.56 6.57
N ASN A 86 19.19 6.03 7.37
CA ASN A 86 17.84 6.53 7.54
C ASN A 86 17.84 7.74 8.48
N THR A 87 17.08 8.78 8.14
CA THR A 87 17.03 10.03 8.92
C THR A 87 15.77 10.15 9.79
N GLY A 88 14.75 9.34 9.54
CA GLY A 88 13.43 9.44 10.14
C GLY A 88 12.64 10.69 9.74
N LYS A 89 13.15 11.49 8.80
CA LYS A 89 12.56 12.76 8.38
C LYS A 89 12.38 12.76 6.86
N ALA A 90 11.35 13.45 6.41
CA ALA A 90 11.12 13.74 4.99
C ALA A 90 11.10 15.26 4.81
N GLU A 91 11.75 15.79 3.78
CA GLU A 91 11.67 17.20 3.42
C GLU A 91 10.33 17.52 2.71
N PRO A 92 9.92 18.80 2.60
CA PRO A 92 8.61 19.19 2.09
C PRO A 92 8.20 18.56 0.74
N ILE A 93 9.06 18.53 -0.27
CA ILE A 93 8.79 17.97 -1.59
C ILE A 93 8.60 16.44 -1.50
N ASN A 94 9.43 15.75 -0.72
CA ASN A 94 9.35 14.32 -0.43
C ASN A 94 8.02 13.95 0.24
N GLN A 95 7.61 14.75 1.22
CA GLN A 95 6.33 14.59 1.90
C GLN A 95 5.15 14.84 0.96
N GLU A 96 5.24 15.90 0.14
CA GLU A 96 4.21 16.27 -0.81
C GLU A 96 4.02 15.18 -1.88
N PHE A 97 5.10 14.63 -2.44
CA PHE A 97 5.02 13.51 -3.36
C PHE A 97 4.30 12.31 -2.73
N ALA A 98 4.71 11.88 -1.53
CA ALA A 98 4.10 10.73 -0.86
C ALA A 98 2.63 10.95 -0.49
N ARG A 99 2.27 12.19 -0.10
CA ARG A 99 0.88 12.59 0.16
C ARG A 99 0.05 12.53 -1.12
N ASN A 100 0.47 13.19 -2.19
CA ASN A 100 -0.24 13.18 -3.47
C ASN A 100 -0.41 11.75 -4.01
N PHE A 101 0.63 10.93 -3.91
CA PHE A 101 0.57 9.52 -4.31
C PHE A 101 -0.46 8.73 -3.50
N THR A 102 -0.57 9.00 -2.19
CA THR A 102 -1.52 8.34 -1.29
C THR A 102 -2.96 8.81 -1.54
N ASP A 103 -3.17 10.12 -1.67
CA ASP A 103 -4.50 10.71 -1.79
C ASP A 103 -5.14 10.40 -3.14
N HIS A 104 -4.32 10.26 -4.18
CA HIS A 104 -4.75 9.94 -5.54
C HIS A 104 -4.44 8.49 -5.95
N TYR A 105 -4.18 7.60 -4.98
CA TYR A 105 -3.86 6.20 -5.25
C TYR A 105 -4.97 5.48 -6.06
N GLY A 106 -6.24 5.83 -5.82
CA GLY A 106 -7.37 5.29 -6.59
C GLY A 106 -7.31 5.60 -8.09
N GLU A 107 -6.78 6.77 -8.46
CA GLU A 107 -6.57 7.15 -9.87
C GLU A 107 -5.49 6.26 -10.52
N LEU A 108 -4.42 5.96 -9.79
CA LEU A 108 -3.37 5.04 -10.23
C LEU A 108 -3.90 3.62 -10.39
N ALA A 109 -4.64 3.11 -9.40
CA ALA A 109 -5.23 1.79 -9.42
C ALA A 109 -6.22 1.60 -10.59
N GLY A 110 -6.98 2.65 -10.93
CA GLY A 110 -7.88 2.63 -12.09
C GLY A 110 -7.15 2.65 -13.45
N LYS A 111 -5.95 3.22 -13.52
CA LYS A 111 -5.16 3.35 -14.75
C LYS A 111 -4.20 2.17 -14.98
N ASP A 112 -3.61 1.65 -13.91
CA ASP A 112 -2.59 0.62 -13.93
C ASP A 112 -2.91 -0.47 -12.90
N PRO A 113 -3.32 -1.67 -13.37
CA PRO A 113 -3.77 -2.76 -12.51
C PRO A 113 -2.77 -3.15 -11.42
N VAL A 114 -1.48 -2.93 -11.63
CA VAL A 114 -0.43 -3.25 -10.64
C VAL A 114 -0.69 -2.57 -9.29
N PHE A 115 -1.25 -1.36 -9.28
CA PHE A 115 -1.59 -0.66 -8.03
C PHE A 115 -2.87 -1.22 -7.39
N ALA A 116 -3.87 -1.59 -8.19
CA ALA A 116 -5.07 -2.27 -7.71
C ALA A 116 -4.74 -3.65 -7.12
N GLU A 117 -3.84 -4.39 -7.76
CA GLU A 117 -3.35 -5.69 -7.30
C GLU A 117 -2.64 -5.58 -5.94
N LEU A 118 -1.78 -4.57 -5.75
CA LEU A 118 -1.14 -4.35 -4.45
C LEU A 118 -2.16 -4.07 -3.34
N GLN A 119 -3.17 -3.24 -3.62
CA GLN A 119 -4.26 -2.98 -2.68
C GLN A 119 -5.02 -4.27 -2.37
N GLY A 120 -5.37 -5.05 -3.38
CA GLY A 120 -6.05 -6.34 -3.22
C GLY A 120 -5.25 -7.35 -2.40
N VAL A 121 -3.92 -7.38 -2.55
CA VAL A 121 -3.03 -8.22 -1.73
C VAL A 121 -3.09 -7.81 -0.25
N PHE A 122 -3.08 -6.50 0.04
CA PHE A 122 -3.23 -6.02 1.42
C PHE A 122 -4.60 -6.35 2.01
N ASP A 123 -5.68 -6.14 1.25
CA ASP A 123 -7.04 -6.45 1.68
C ASP A 123 -7.22 -7.93 1.95
N LEU A 124 -6.78 -8.79 1.03
CA LEU A 124 -6.89 -10.23 1.21
C LEU A 124 -6.06 -10.72 2.39
N ALA A 125 -4.88 -10.14 2.62
CA ALA A 125 -4.05 -10.48 3.77
C ALA A 125 -4.70 -10.05 5.10
N LEU A 126 -5.36 -8.88 5.12
CA LEU A 126 -6.13 -8.43 6.29
C LEU A 126 -7.34 -9.33 6.55
N VAL A 127 -8.10 -9.70 5.51
CA VAL A 127 -9.23 -10.63 5.62
C VAL A 127 -8.78 -12.00 6.12
N ALA A 128 -7.68 -12.54 5.59
CA ALA A 128 -7.12 -13.81 6.06
C ALA A 128 -6.74 -13.75 7.54
N ALA A 129 -6.15 -12.64 7.99
CA ALA A 129 -5.80 -12.43 9.39
C ALA A 129 -7.04 -12.22 10.29
N LEU A 130 -8.11 -11.59 9.79
CA LEU A 130 -9.39 -11.52 10.51
C LEU A 130 -10.01 -12.90 10.68
N ILE A 131 -10.01 -13.74 9.64
CA ILE A 131 -10.52 -15.12 9.71
C ILE A 131 -9.80 -15.88 10.82
N ASP A 132 -8.47 -15.82 10.84
CA ASP A 132 -7.63 -16.53 11.81
C ASP A 132 -7.80 -15.97 13.24
N ARG A 133 -7.75 -14.64 13.41
CA ARG A 133 -7.80 -13.98 14.73
C ARG A 133 -9.17 -14.05 15.40
N GLU A 134 -10.24 -13.96 14.61
CA GLU A 134 -11.62 -13.91 15.13
C GLU A 134 -12.32 -15.28 15.03
N HIS A 135 -11.59 -16.34 14.66
CA HIS A 135 -12.07 -17.70 14.49
C HIS A 135 -13.34 -17.77 13.61
N LEU A 136 -13.31 -17.02 12.49
CA LEU A 136 -14.51 -16.87 11.64
C LEU A 136 -14.85 -18.15 10.88
N ASP A 137 -13.84 -18.96 10.57
CA ASP A 137 -13.99 -20.30 10.03
C ASP A 137 -14.73 -21.22 11.01
N ASP A 138 -14.36 -21.21 12.30
CA ASP A 138 -15.06 -21.98 13.34
C ASP A 138 -16.51 -21.51 13.51
N LYS A 139 -16.74 -20.19 13.57
CA LYS A 139 -18.09 -19.61 13.68
C LYS A 139 -18.99 -19.94 12.48
N ALA A 140 -18.38 -20.05 11.29
CA ALA A 140 -19.08 -20.41 10.06
C ALA A 140 -19.17 -21.93 9.84
N ASN A 141 -18.56 -22.75 10.70
CA ASN A 141 -18.38 -24.20 10.50
C ASN A 141 -17.75 -24.50 9.12
N TRP A 142 -16.75 -23.70 8.73
CA TRP A 142 -16.05 -23.82 7.46
C TRP A 142 -14.73 -24.59 7.62
N ASP A 143 -14.67 -25.80 7.09
CA ASP A 143 -13.40 -26.51 6.90
C ASP A 143 -12.60 -25.88 5.75
N ARG A 144 -11.51 -25.20 6.10
CA ARG A 144 -10.57 -24.57 5.15
C ARG A 144 -9.86 -25.58 4.25
N GLY A 145 -9.86 -26.88 4.61
CA GLY A 145 -9.35 -27.98 3.79
C GLY A 145 -7.93 -27.75 3.29
N VAL A 146 -7.74 -27.86 1.97
CA VAL A 146 -6.43 -27.69 1.31
C VAL A 146 -5.82 -26.29 1.47
N PHE A 147 -6.64 -25.27 1.78
CA PHE A 147 -6.23 -23.87 1.96
C PHE A 147 -5.98 -23.49 3.43
N SER A 148 -6.12 -24.44 4.36
CA SER A 148 -5.73 -24.24 5.75
C SER A 148 -4.22 -24.00 5.87
N THR A 149 -3.76 -23.40 6.97
CA THR A 149 -2.33 -23.16 7.24
C THR A 149 -1.52 -24.47 7.24
N SER A 150 -2.14 -25.59 7.64
CA SER A 150 -1.59 -26.94 7.57
C SER A 150 -2.02 -27.73 6.33
N GLY A 151 -2.71 -27.09 5.38
CA GLY A 151 -3.29 -27.71 4.20
C GLY A 151 -2.25 -28.15 3.17
N ALA A 152 -2.72 -28.82 2.13
CA ALA A 152 -1.88 -29.37 1.07
C ALA A 152 -1.43 -28.33 0.03
N TYR A 153 -2.12 -27.18 -0.08
CA TYR A 153 -1.72 -26.14 -1.02
C TYR A 153 -0.36 -25.54 -0.63
N ARG A 154 0.51 -25.39 -1.63
CA ARG A 154 1.83 -24.77 -1.48
C ARG A 154 1.92 -23.65 -2.52
N PRO A 155 1.91 -22.37 -2.09
CA PRO A 155 2.17 -21.26 -2.99
C PRO A 155 3.52 -21.44 -3.69
N ALA A 156 3.63 -20.93 -4.92
CA ALA A 156 4.91 -20.88 -5.60
C ALA A 156 5.92 -20.10 -4.76
N SER A 157 7.07 -20.72 -4.49
CA SER A 157 8.17 -20.08 -3.77
C SER A 157 9.24 -19.65 -4.76
N TYR A 158 9.67 -18.41 -4.64
CA TYR A 158 10.75 -17.84 -5.45
C TYR A 158 11.91 -17.45 -4.54
N ALA A 159 13.13 -17.43 -5.07
CA ALA A 159 14.27 -16.92 -4.33
C ALA A 159 14.05 -15.44 -4.01
N ALA A 160 14.20 -15.05 -2.75
CA ALA A 160 14.11 -13.65 -2.36
C ALA A 160 15.18 -12.83 -3.11
N PRO A 161 14.80 -11.77 -3.84
CA PRO A 161 15.76 -10.96 -4.58
C PRO A 161 16.71 -10.26 -3.60
N LYS A 162 18.02 -10.41 -3.84
CA LYS A 162 19.07 -9.79 -3.00
C LYS A 162 19.48 -8.40 -3.49
N GLN A 163 19.19 -8.11 -4.76
CA GLN A 163 19.54 -6.87 -5.44
C GLN A 163 18.42 -6.49 -6.40
N THR A 164 18.26 -5.20 -6.65
CA THR A 164 17.32 -4.64 -7.61
C THR A 164 17.97 -3.42 -8.26
N GLU A 165 17.55 -3.07 -9.47
CA GLU A 165 18.03 -1.88 -10.15
C GLU A 165 17.65 -0.63 -9.33
N THR A 166 18.62 0.27 -9.14
CA THR A 166 18.34 1.55 -8.48
C THR A 166 17.75 2.52 -9.47
N VAL A 167 16.72 3.25 -9.02
CA VAL A 167 16.07 4.27 -9.82
C VAL A 167 16.72 5.62 -9.52
N ILE A 168 17.32 6.22 -10.56
CA ILE A 168 18.00 7.51 -10.50
C ILE A 168 17.57 8.40 -11.66
N ASN A 169 17.50 9.70 -11.40
CA ASN A 169 17.37 10.72 -12.43
C ASN A 169 18.03 12.03 -12.00
N HIS A 170 18.30 12.90 -12.96
CA HIS A 170 19.04 14.14 -12.77
C HIS A 170 18.38 15.27 -13.56
N ARG A 171 18.33 16.46 -12.96
CA ARG A 171 17.88 17.70 -13.61
C ARG A 171 18.65 18.89 -13.03
N VAL A 172 18.71 19.98 -13.78
CA VAL A 172 19.37 21.23 -13.38
C VAL A 172 18.33 22.29 -13.04
N TYR A 173 18.46 22.89 -11.86
CA TYR A 173 17.58 23.94 -11.32
C TYR A 173 18.41 25.16 -10.94
N ASN A 174 18.17 26.32 -11.56
CA ASN A 174 18.92 27.56 -11.27
C ASN A 174 20.45 27.38 -11.27
N GLY A 175 20.97 26.53 -12.18
CA GLY A 175 22.39 26.21 -12.27
C GLY A 175 22.92 25.20 -11.23
N GLN A 176 22.05 24.66 -10.38
CA GLN A 176 22.37 23.58 -9.45
C GLN A 176 21.93 22.22 -10.00
N ASP A 177 22.84 21.25 -9.99
CA ASP A 177 22.53 19.86 -10.30
C ASP A 177 21.75 19.22 -9.16
N VAL A 178 20.56 18.69 -9.44
CA VAL A 178 19.77 17.88 -8.49
C VAL A 178 19.73 16.46 -9.01
N VAL A 179 20.39 15.56 -8.29
CA VAL A 179 20.41 14.12 -8.58
C VAL A 179 19.51 13.43 -7.58
N LEU A 180 18.42 12.84 -8.05
CA LEU A 180 17.47 12.13 -7.21
C LEU A 180 17.69 10.63 -7.31
N GLN A 181 17.89 9.99 -6.17
CA GLN A 181 18.03 8.54 -6.08
C GLN A 181 16.97 7.97 -5.13
N ALA A 182 16.07 7.14 -5.64
CA ALA A 182 14.96 6.59 -4.89
C ALA A 182 15.17 5.11 -4.52
N ALA A 183 14.99 4.79 -3.24
CA ALA A 183 14.99 3.44 -2.69
C ALA A 183 13.68 3.15 -1.95
N GLY A 184 13.55 1.93 -1.41
CA GLY A 184 12.43 1.53 -0.55
C GLY A 184 11.77 0.22 -0.98
N GLY A 185 10.46 0.10 -0.86
CA GLY A 185 9.78 -1.18 -1.09
C GLY A 185 8.30 -1.20 -0.74
N VAL A 186 7.81 -2.40 -0.44
CA VAL A 186 6.44 -2.64 0.05
C VAL A 186 6.52 -3.29 1.41
N ARG A 187 5.74 -2.82 2.38
CA ARG A 187 5.63 -3.40 3.72
C ARG A 187 4.16 -3.42 4.14
N GLY A 188 3.57 -4.60 4.25
CA GLY A 188 2.28 -4.80 4.92
C GLY A 188 2.50 -5.14 6.39
N ASP A 189 1.86 -4.40 7.30
CA ASP A 189 1.90 -4.68 8.74
C ASP A 189 0.48 -4.93 9.24
N ILE A 190 0.03 -6.16 9.03
CA ILE A 190 -1.37 -6.57 9.26
C ILE A 190 -1.73 -6.50 10.74
N LEU A 191 -0.81 -6.90 11.63
CA LEU A 191 -1.01 -6.87 13.07
C LEU A 191 -1.19 -5.43 13.56
N SER A 192 -0.42 -4.48 13.02
CA SER A 192 -0.60 -3.07 13.37
C SER A 192 -2.00 -2.53 13.04
N VAL A 193 -2.68 -3.08 12.03
CA VAL A 193 -4.06 -2.72 11.70
C VAL A 193 -5.04 -3.36 12.68
N LEU A 194 -4.88 -4.66 12.96
CA LEU A 194 -5.80 -5.43 13.82
C LEU A 194 -5.68 -5.09 15.32
N GLU A 195 -4.51 -4.63 15.77
CA GLU A 195 -4.27 -4.27 17.16
C GLU A 195 -4.55 -2.79 17.45
N ASN A 196 -4.83 -2.00 16.40
CA ASN A 196 -5.20 -0.60 16.56
C ASN A 196 -6.69 -0.47 16.92
N ASN A 197 -6.96 -0.19 18.20
CA ASN A 197 -8.30 0.03 18.72
C ASN A 197 -9.01 1.25 18.10
N GLU A 198 -8.29 2.24 17.57
CA GLU A 198 -8.91 3.40 16.90
C GLU A 198 -9.48 3.02 15.52
N LEU A 199 -8.86 2.04 14.86
CA LEU A 199 -9.33 1.52 13.58
C LEU A 199 -10.47 0.51 13.76
N ARG A 200 -10.53 -0.21 14.88
CA ARG A 200 -11.58 -1.19 15.16
C ARG A 200 -12.81 -0.53 15.75
N GLN A 201 -13.89 -0.53 14.99
CA GLN A 201 -15.11 0.19 15.38
C GLN A 201 -16.35 -0.69 15.19
N GLU A 202 -17.27 -0.63 16.15
CA GLU A 202 -18.54 -1.33 16.01
C GLU A 202 -19.48 -0.59 15.05
N ASN A 203 -20.19 -1.33 14.20
CA ASN A 203 -21.27 -0.82 13.37
C ASN A 203 -22.50 -1.74 13.45
N PRO A 204 -23.54 -1.35 14.22
CA PRO A 204 -24.74 -2.17 14.38
C PRO A 204 -25.45 -2.54 13.07
N ARG A 205 -25.30 -1.72 12.01
CA ARG A 205 -25.87 -2.00 10.68
C ARG A 205 -25.33 -3.31 10.07
N LEU A 206 -24.12 -3.72 10.42
CA LEU A 206 -23.50 -4.93 9.87
C LEU A 206 -24.21 -6.21 10.33
N GLY A 207 -24.87 -6.19 11.50
CA GLY A 207 -25.66 -7.33 11.98
C GLY A 207 -26.90 -7.57 11.11
N SER A 208 -27.61 -6.50 10.71
CA SER A 208 -28.80 -6.61 9.86
C SER A 208 -28.46 -6.93 8.40
N LEU A 209 -27.31 -6.46 7.90
CA LEU A 209 -26.81 -6.82 6.57
C LEU A 209 -26.58 -8.32 6.40
N ALA A 210 -25.98 -9.00 7.38
CA ALA A 210 -25.76 -10.45 7.31
C ALA A 210 -27.06 -11.24 7.23
N VAL A 211 -28.11 -10.80 7.94
CA VAL A 211 -29.43 -11.43 7.86
C VAL A 211 -30.03 -11.28 6.46
N ASN A 212 -29.90 -10.08 5.87
CA ASN A 212 -30.44 -9.78 4.54
C ASN A 212 -29.61 -10.40 3.39
N ALA A 213 -28.32 -10.65 3.61
CA ALA A 213 -27.43 -11.27 2.63
C ALA A 213 -27.56 -12.81 2.58
N ARG A 214 -28.41 -13.42 3.43
CA ARG A 214 -28.68 -14.85 3.37
C ARG A 214 -29.27 -15.21 2.00
N ARG A 215 -28.62 -16.16 1.32
CA ARG A 215 -29.05 -16.67 0.03
C ARG A 215 -30.50 -17.13 0.08
N THR A 216 -31.33 -16.56 -0.79
CA THR A 216 -32.71 -17.00 -1.03
C THR A 216 -32.79 -18.08 -2.11
N HIS A 217 -31.77 -18.21 -2.97
CA HIS A 217 -31.70 -19.18 -4.05
C HIS A 217 -30.35 -19.94 -4.05
N THR A 218 -30.43 -21.27 -4.18
CA THR A 218 -29.28 -22.19 -4.16
C THR A 218 -28.57 -22.33 -5.50
N ASP A 219 -29.19 -21.84 -6.58
CA ASP A 219 -28.84 -22.27 -7.95
C ASP A 219 -27.86 -21.34 -8.67
N LYS A 220 -27.38 -20.29 -7.99
CA LYS A 220 -26.33 -19.38 -8.48
C LYS A 220 -25.23 -19.27 -7.44
N TRP A 221 -23.97 -19.08 -7.84
CA TRP A 221 -22.89 -18.75 -6.91
C TRP A 221 -22.91 -17.26 -6.55
N TRP A 222 -22.30 -16.87 -5.43
CA TRP A 222 -22.53 -15.53 -4.84
C TRP A 222 -21.71 -14.47 -5.55
N TRP A 223 -20.71 -14.91 -6.31
CA TRP A 223 -19.93 -14.10 -7.24
C TRP A 223 -20.54 -14.06 -8.65
N ASP A 224 -21.61 -14.80 -8.94
CA ASP A 224 -22.34 -14.79 -10.23
C ASP A 224 -23.58 -13.86 -10.19
N ALA A 225 -23.63 -12.93 -9.23
CA ALA A 225 -24.73 -12.00 -9.08
C ALA A 225 -24.51 -10.75 -9.96
N GLU A 226 -24.96 -10.83 -11.21
CA GLU A 226 -25.41 -9.70 -12.03
C GLU A 226 -26.94 -9.76 -12.21
#